data_AF-A0A7V1N0Y4-F1
#
_entry.id   AF-A0A7V1N0Y4-F1
#
_cell.length_a   1.000
_cell.length_b   1.000
_cell.length_c   1.000
_cell.angle_alpha   90.00
_cell.angle_beta   90.00
_cell.angle_gamma   90.00
#
_symmetry.space_group_name_H-M   'P 1'
#
loop_
_entity.id
_entity.type
_entity.pdbx_description
1 polymer ?
#
loop_
_entity_poly.entity_id
_entity_poly.type
_entity_poly.pdbx_seq_one_letter_code
_entity_poly.pdbx_strand_id
1 'polypeptide(L)'
;MSDNVSKMLDLRKQMKELAGSMNDQEANQYMDDVAGFNPRMFKIINTVSTDAGMAFGNYYSTVFSDGALSQQTKELMFMSGGVATMSSKCIVHVIVACENGAGVLEVYEAATVGVILGGFSPRGAGIPYAFDYALKCIGGATAYHNELKASGDKAKAKAAGFEAMAVREAAIDGGIDR
;
A
#
# COMPACT_ATOMS: atom_id res chain seq x y z
N MET A 1 9.56 -31.52 -22.10
CA MET A 1 9.26 -30.18 -21.55
C MET A 1 10.41 -29.27 -21.93
N SER A 2 10.17 -28.05 -22.43
CA SER A 2 11.27 -27.12 -22.73
C SER A 2 12.01 -26.78 -21.43
N ASP A 3 13.32 -26.52 -21.51
CA ASP A 3 14.18 -26.22 -20.36
C ASP A 3 13.62 -25.12 -19.42
N ASN A 4 12.83 -24.19 -19.98
CA ASN A 4 12.17 -23.13 -19.23
C ASN A 4 11.08 -23.65 -18.27
N VAL A 5 10.33 -24.68 -18.67
CA VAL A 5 9.29 -25.28 -17.82
C VAL A 5 9.92 -26.04 -16.65
N SER A 6 11.03 -26.74 -16.89
CA SER A 6 11.75 -27.44 -15.82
C SER A 6 12.31 -26.47 -14.78
N LYS A 7 12.97 -25.40 -15.22
CA LYS A 7 13.50 -24.35 -14.33
C LYS A 7 12.41 -23.69 -13.49
N MET A 8 11.24 -23.44 -14.08
CA MET A 8 10.11 -22.84 -13.36
C MET A 8 9.56 -23.80 -12.28
N LEU A 9 9.49 -25.10 -12.56
CA LEU A 9 9.05 -26.09 -11.59
C LEU A 9 10.03 -26.24 -10.43
N ASP A 10 11.35 -26.21 -10.71
CA ASP A 10 12.39 -26.24 -9.68
C ASP A 10 12.34 -24.99 -8.79
N LEU A 11 12.19 -23.81 -9.38
CA LEU A 11 12.06 -22.55 -8.63
C LEU A 11 10.82 -22.58 -7.71
N ARG A 12 9.68 -23.08 -8.21
CA ARG A 12 8.45 -23.22 -7.43
C ARG A 12 8.64 -24.18 -6.25
N LYS A 13 9.40 -25.27 -6.44
CA LYS A 13 9.72 -26.21 -5.37
C LYS A 13 10.60 -25.56 -4.31
N GLN A 14 11.65 -24.85 -4.70
CA GLN A 14 12.53 -24.11 -3.80
C GLN A 14 11.77 -23.04 -3.00
N MET A 15 10.88 -22.29 -3.64
CA MET A 15 10.04 -21.29 -2.95
C MET A 15 9.11 -21.94 -1.92
N LYS A 16 8.57 -23.13 -2.22
CA LYS A 16 7.69 -23.86 -1.30
C LYS A 16 8.47 -24.42 -0.11
N GLU A 17 9.67 -24.92 -0.33
CA GLU A 17 10.58 -25.39 0.73
C GLU A 17 11.02 -24.23 1.63
N LEU A 18 11.38 -23.08 1.04
CA LEU A 18 11.71 -21.86 1.77
C LEU A 18 10.53 -21.41 2.63
N ALA A 19 9.34 -21.27 2.05
CA ALA A 19 8.15 -20.85 2.77
C ALA A 19 7.77 -21.81 3.92
N GLY A 20 7.89 -23.12 3.70
CA GLY A 20 7.62 -24.13 4.72
C GLY A 20 8.64 -24.15 5.87
N SER A 21 9.79 -23.49 5.71
CA SER A 21 10.81 -23.35 6.74
C SER A 21 10.68 -22.07 7.57
N MET A 22 9.89 -21.10 7.13
CA MET A 22 9.71 -19.81 7.79
C MET A 22 8.60 -19.86 8.83
N ASN A 23 8.79 -19.16 9.94
CA ASN A 23 7.70 -18.83 10.85
C ASN A 23 6.90 -17.60 10.35
N ASP A 24 5.81 -17.28 11.05
CA ASP A 24 4.91 -16.18 10.68
C ASP A 24 5.60 -14.80 10.73
N GLN A 25 6.52 -14.57 11.66
CA GLN A 25 7.28 -13.33 11.78
C GLN A 25 8.27 -13.15 10.62
N GLU A 26 8.98 -14.21 10.25
CA GLU A 26 9.91 -14.21 9.12
C GLU A 26 9.15 -13.96 7.82
N ALA A 27 8.00 -14.62 7.63
CA ALA A 27 7.15 -14.40 6.45
C ALA A 27 6.60 -12.97 6.41
N ASN A 28 6.26 -12.39 7.56
CA ASN A 28 5.82 -11.01 7.67
C ASN A 28 6.91 -10.01 7.28
N GLN A 29 8.16 -10.22 7.73
CA GLN A 29 9.28 -9.36 7.36
C GLN A 29 9.58 -9.45 5.85
N TYR A 30 9.60 -10.66 5.30
CA TYR A 30 9.79 -10.85 3.86
C TYR A 30 8.75 -10.07 3.03
N MET A 31 7.49 -10.05 3.48
CA MET A 31 6.43 -9.31 2.81
C MET A 31 6.59 -7.80 2.94
N ASP A 32 7.00 -7.29 4.10
CA ASP A 32 7.36 -5.87 4.26
C ASP A 32 8.47 -5.49 3.27
N ASP A 33 9.49 -6.34 3.11
CA ASP A 33 10.62 -6.08 2.21
C ASP A 33 10.23 -6.12 0.72
N VAL A 34 9.38 -7.08 0.33
CA VAL A 34 8.99 -7.28 -1.08
C VAL A 34 7.88 -6.35 -1.54
N ALA A 35 6.90 -6.06 -0.68
CA ALA A 35 5.73 -5.23 -1.02
C ALA A 35 5.85 -3.78 -0.53
N GLY A 36 6.89 -3.45 0.25
CA GLY A 36 7.09 -2.14 0.87
C GLY A 36 6.20 -1.87 2.09
N PHE A 37 5.24 -2.76 2.38
CA PHE A 37 4.42 -2.74 3.59
C PHE A 37 3.70 -4.08 3.79
N ASN A 38 3.38 -4.41 5.04
CA ASN A 38 2.70 -5.64 5.42
C ASN A 38 1.29 -5.34 5.98
N PRO A 39 0.25 -5.28 5.13
CA PRO A 39 -1.12 -5.11 5.55
C PRO A 39 -1.59 -6.28 6.42
N ARG A 40 -2.58 -6.01 7.30
CA ARG A 40 -3.15 -7.00 8.22
C ARG A 40 -3.53 -8.32 7.54
N MET A 41 -3.98 -8.30 6.29
CA MET A 41 -4.34 -9.51 5.55
C MET A 41 -3.14 -10.47 5.37
N PHE A 42 -1.93 -9.94 5.16
CA PHE A 42 -0.72 -10.75 5.07
C PHE A 42 -0.29 -11.26 6.44
N LYS A 43 -0.41 -10.43 7.47
CA LYS A 43 -0.19 -10.89 8.85
C LYS A 43 -1.08 -12.06 9.21
N ILE A 44 -2.33 -12.06 8.74
CA ILE A 44 -3.28 -13.17 8.95
C ILE A 44 -2.95 -14.38 8.07
N ILE A 45 -2.67 -14.20 6.77
CA ILE A 45 -2.38 -15.34 5.89
C ILE A 45 -1.13 -16.09 6.37
N ASN A 46 -0.12 -15.37 6.86
CA ASN A 46 1.13 -15.94 7.33
C ASN A 46 1.00 -16.76 8.62
N THR A 47 -0.06 -16.60 9.42
CA THR A 47 -0.31 -17.50 10.57
C THR A 47 -0.89 -18.84 10.16
N VAL A 48 -1.39 -18.96 8.92
CA VAL A 48 -2.07 -20.16 8.41
C VAL A 48 -1.25 -20.83 7.30
N SER A 49 -0.63 -20.05 6.43
CA SER A 49 0.07 -20.50 5.23
C SER A 49 1.06 -19.43 4.77
N THR A 50 2.32 -19.59 5.19
CA THR A 50 3.44 -18.74 4.79
C THR A 50 3.72 -18.84 3.28
N ASP A 51 3.47 -20.00 2.67
CA ASP A 51 3.65 -20.20 1.23
C ASP A 51 2.62 -19.44 0.38
N ALA A 52 1.35 -19.41 0.80
CA ALA A 52 0.34 -18.58 0.13
C ALA A 52 0.64 -17.09 0.32
N GLY A 53 1.09 -16.69 1.51
CA GLY A 53 1.50 -15.30 1.78
C GLY A 53 2.63 -14.84 0.86
N MET A 54 3.72 -15.61 0.80
CA MET A 54 4.85 -15.32 -0.09
C MET A 54 4.46 -15.31 -1.57
N ALA A 55 3.64 -16.28 -2.02
CA ALA A 55 3.18 -16.32 -3.40
C ALA A 55 2.37 -15.06 -3.76
N PHE A 56 1.50 -14.61 -2.85
CA PHE A 56 0.76 -13.38 -3.03
C PHE A 56 1.69 -12.16 -3.07
N GLY A 57 2.66 -12.06 -2.14
CA GLY A 57 3.61 -10.95 -2.11
C GLY A 57 4.44 -10.82 -3.37
N ASN A 58 4.87 -11.95 -3.94
CA ASN A 58 5.61 -11.96 -5.20
C ASN A 58 4.75 -11.54 -6.40
N TYR A 59 3.49 -12.00 -6.45
CA TYR A 59 2.56 -11.51 -7.47
C TYR A 59 2.33 -10.00 -7.31
N TYR A 60 2.08 -9.57 -6.09
CA TYR A 60 1.83 -8.18 -5.74
C TYR A 60 3.00 -7.28 -6.15
N SER A 61 4.24 -7.61 -5.77
CA SER A 61 5.43 -6.84 -6.14
C SER A 61 5.65 -6.79 -7.64
N THR A 62 5.34 -7.88 -8.37
CA THR A 62 5.41 -7.91 -9.84
C THR A 62 4.42 -6.94 -10.49
N VAL A 63 3.23 -6.77 -9.90
CA VAL A 63 2.23 -5.82 -10.43
C VAL A 63 2.72 -4.38 -10.26
N PHE A 64 3.29 -4.05 -9.10
CA PHE A 64 3.70 -2.69 -8.75
C PHE A 64 5.11 -2.31 -9.20
N SER A 65 5.97 -3.27 -9.57
CA SER A 65 7.32 -2.99 -10.08
C SER A 65 7.31 -2.11 -11.33
N ASP A 66 8.41 -1.40 -11.60
CA ASP A 66 8.56 -0.59 -12.81
C ASP A 66 8.28 -1.37 -14.11
N GLY A 67 7.67 -0.68 -15.06
CA GLY A 67 7.41 -1.17 -16.42
C GLY A 67 7.15 -0.01 -17.36
N ALA A 68 6.14 -0.14 -18.24
CA ALA A 68 5.70 0.99 -19.07
C ALA A 68 5.11 2.15 -18.23
N LEU A 69 4.61 1.85 -17.03
CA LEU A 69 4.31 2.81 -15.97
C LEU A 69 5.30 2.59 -14.83
N SER A 70 5.78 3.68 -14.23
CA SER A 70 6.64 3.59 -13.05
C SER A 70 5.86 3.04 -11.85
N GLN A 71 6.58 2.48 -10.89
CA GLN A 71 6.02 2.07 -9.61
C GLN A 71 5.29 3.25 -8.96
N GLN A 72 5.93 4.42 -8.87
CA GLN A 72 5.32 5.66 -8.38
C GLN A 72 3.93 5.92 -8.99
N THR A 73 3.79 5.84 -10.32
CA THR A 73 2.52 6.05 -11.00
C THR A 73 1.48 4.99 -10.62
N LYS A 74 1.87 3.71 -10.57
CA LYS A 74 0.96 2.61 -10.20
C LYS A 74 0.48 2.72 -8.76
N GLU A 75 1.37 3.12 -7.84
CA GLU A 75 1.04 3.35 -6.43
C GLU A 75 0.03 4.51 -6.29
N LEU A 76 0.22 5.62 -7.01
CA LEU A 76 -0.74 6.75 -7.03
C LEU A 76 -2.09 6.34 -7.63
N MET A 77 -2.10 5.55 -8.71
CA MET A 77 -3.34 5.02 -9.30
C MET A 77 -4.11 4.14 -8.30
N PHE A 78 -3.42 3.24 -7.60
CA PHE A 78 -4.07 2.35 -6.64
C PHE A 78 -4.53 3.11 -5.38
N MET A 79 -3.74 4.08 -4.91
CA MET A 79 -4.12 5.00 -3.85
C MET A 79 -5.41 5.76 -4.19
N SER A 80 -5.52 6.27 -5.43
CA SER A 80 -6.73 6.94 -5.93
C SER A 80 -7.96 6.03 -5.88
N GLY A 81 -7.81 4.75 -6.25
CA GLY A 81 -8.86 3.73 -6.05
C GLY A 81 -9.20 3.51 -4.57
N GLY A 82 -8.21 3.56 -3.69
CA GLY A 82 -8.39 3.53 -2.24
C GLY A 82 -9.21 4.71 -1.71
N VAL A 83 -8.99 5.92 -2.23
CA VAL A 83 -9.83 7.10 -1.94
C VAL A 83 -11.25 6.88 -2.44
N ALA A 84 -11.41 6.44 -3.69
CA ALA A 84 -12.73 6.22 -4.29
C ALA A 84 -13.58 5.17 -3.56
N THR A 85 -12.92 4.18 -2.96
CA THR A 85 -13.55 3.06 -2.23
C THR A 85 -13.53 3.23 -0.71
N MET A 86 -13.00 4.34 -0.20
CA MET A 86 -12.86 4.60 1.24
C MET A 86 -12.12 3.48 1.98
N SER A 87 -11.08 2.91 1.37
CA SER A 87 -10.33 1.81 1.97
C SER A 87 -9.12 2.34 2.72
N SER A 88 -9.16 2.31 4.06
CA SER A 88 -8.01 2.71 4.89
C SER A 88 -6.79 1.81 4.65
N LYS A 89 -7.03 0.62 4.08
CA LYS A 89 -6.00 -0.36 3.73
C LYS A 89 -5.41 -0.14 2.34
N CYS A 90 -6.09 0.58 1.45
CA CYS A 90 -5.58 0.89 0.11
C CYS A 90 -4.93 2.28 0.05
N ILE A 91 -5.34 3.23 0.90
CA ILE A 91 -4.72 4.56 0.90
C ILE A 91 -3.28 4.58 1.44
N VAL A 92 -2.84 3.51 2.12
CA VAL A 92 -1.44 3.33 2.60
C VAL A 92 -0.41 3.38 1.48
N HIS A 93 -0.82 3.10 0.25
CA HIS A 93 -0.01 3.22 -0.96
C HIS A 93 0.54 4.64 -1.18
N VAL A 94 -0.07 5.66 -0.57
CA VAL A 94 0.49 7.03 -0.60
C VAL A 94 1.92 7.08 -0.06
N ILE A 95 2.23 6.29 0.97
CA ILE A 95 3.55 6.28 1.58
C ILE A 95 4.56 5.58 0.66
N VAL A 96 4.17 4.47 0.06
CA VAL A 96 5.00 3.76 -0.94
C VAL A 96 5.24 4.64 -2.17
N ALA A 97 4.22 5.37 -2.63
CA ALA A 97 4.38 6.34 -3.72
C ALA A 97 5.41 7.42 -3.36
N CYS A 98 5.36 7.97 -2.14
CA CYS A 98 6.34 8.96 -1.67
C CYS A 98 7.75 8.38 -1.55
N GLU A 99 7.91 7.13 -1.06
CA GLU A 99 9.19 6.44 -1.04
C GLU A 99 9.80 6.26 -2.45
N ASN A 100 8.93 6.20 -3.46
CA ASN A 100 9.26 6.13 -4.90
C ASN A 100 9.26 7.51 -5.59
N GLY A 101 9.29 8.61 -4.84
CA GLY A 101 9.51 9.95 -5.36
C GLY A 101 8.28 10.82 -5.54
N ALA A 102 7.06 10.32 -5.22
CA ALA A 102 5.86 11.13 -5.32
C ALA A 102 5.87 12.32 -4.35
N GLY A 103 5.71 13.52 -4.91
CA GLY A 103 5.52 14.75 -4.17
C GLY A 103 4.09 14.91 -3.65
N VAL A 104 3.90 15.87 -2.75
CA VAL A 104 2.59 16.19 -2.15
C VAL A 104 1.57 16.61 -3.22
N LEU A 105 2.00 17.36 -4.25
CA LEU A 105 1.10 17.82 -5.33
C LEU A 105 0.62 16.67 -6.22
N GLU A 106 1.48 15.71 -6.54
CA GLU A 106 1.08 14.51 -7.30
C GLU A 106 0.07 13.67 -6.50
N VAL A 107 0.28 13.55 -5.19
CA VAL A 107 -0.68 12.90 -4.28
C VAL A 107 -2.01 13.66 -4.25
N TYR A 108 -1.98 14.99 -4.19
CA TYR A 108 -3.19 15.82 -4.22
C TYR A 108 -3.99 15.61 -5.51
N GLU A 109 -3.35 15.65 -6.67
CA GLU A 109 -4.01 15.43 -7.96
C GLU A 109 -4.62 14.02 -8.04
N ALA A 110 -3.85 12.99 -7.71
CA ALA A 110 -4.32 11.60 -7.73
C ALA A 110 -5.47 11.35 -6.74
N ALA A 111 -5.39 11.91 -5.53
CA ALA A 111 -6.45 11.80 -4.53
C ALA A 111 -7.73 12.50 -5.00
N THR A 112 -7.62 13.65 -5.66
CA THR A 112 -8.76 14.39 -6.22
C THR A 112 -9.47 13.58 -7.31
N VAL A 113 -8.72 12.87 -8.17
CA VAL A 113 -9.32 11.92 -9.12
C VAL A 113 -10.13 10.85 -8.38
N GLY A 114 -9.60 10.34 -7.25
CA GLY A 114 -10.29 9.35 -6.41
C GLY A 114 -11.60 9.89 -5.82
N VAL A 115 -11.63 11.16 -5.40
CA VAL A 115 -12.84 11.84 -4.93
C VAL A 115 -13.91 11.88 -6.02
N ILE A 116 -13.54 12.24 -7.24
CA ILE A 116 -14.49 12.28 -8.37
C ILE A 116 -15.00 10.88 -8.69
N LEU A 117 -14.13 9.87 -8.70
CA LEU A 117 -14.51 8.48 -8.95
C LEU A 117 -15.48 7.94 -7.89
N GLY A 118 -15.23 8.19 -6.60
CA GLY A 118 -16.08 7.71 -5.50
C GLY A 118 -17.37 8.53 -5.31
N GLY A 119 -17.32 9.82 -5.60
CA GLY A 119 -18.39 10.78 -5.33
C GLY A 119 -19.48 10.84 -6.40
N PHE A 120 -19.15 10.58 -7.66
CA PHE A 120 -20.09 10.64 -8.80
C PHE A 120 -20.52 9.26 -9.31
N SER A 121 -19.98 8.17 -8.76
CA SER A 121 -20.37 6.81 -9.14
C SER A 121 -21.74 6.45 -8.55
N PRO A 122 -22.65 5.81 -9.33
CA PRO A 122 -23.89 5.26 -8.79
C PRO A 122 -23.60 4.29 -7.63
N ARG A 123 -24.21 4.54 -6.46
CA ARG A 123 -23.97 3.80 -5.20
C ARG A 123 -22.54 3.95 -4.66
N GLY A 124 -21.82 4.99 -5.08
CA GLY A 124 -20.51 5.35 -4.56
C GLY A 124 -20.57 5.81 -3.10
N ALA A 125 -19.37 5.96 -2.53
CA ALA A 125 -19.11 6.47 -1.19
C ALA A 125 -19.91 7.72 -0.80
N GLY A 126 -20.20 8.58 -1.78
CA GLY A 126 -20.59 9.96 -1.56
C GLY A 126 -19.35 10.85 -1.46
N ILE A 127 -19.47 12.06 -2.00
CA ILE A 127 -18.38 13.04 -2.09
C ILE A 127 -17.72 13.33 -0.72
N PRO A 128 -18.47 13.55 0.39
CA PRO A 128 -17.86 13.91 1.68
C PRO A 128 -16.88 12.86 2.21
N TYR A 129 -17.26 11.57 2.15
CA TYR A 129 -16.41 10.50 2.65
C TYR A 129 -15.17 10.30 1.78
N ALA A 130 -15.28 10.46 0.46
CA ALA A 130 -14.10 10.38 -0.39
C ALA A 130 -13.10 11.52 -0.09
N PHE A 131 -13.59 12.72 0.27
CA PHE A 131 -12.73 13.84 0.71
C PHE A 131 -11.95 13.50 1.99
N ASP A 132 -12.57 12.82 2.95
CA ASP A 132 -11.89 12.40 4.18
C ASP A 132 -10.68 11.51 3.89
N TYR A 133 -10.84 10.55 2.97
CA TYR A 133 -9.75 9.67 2.56
C TYR A 133 -8.68 10.41 1.73
N ALA A 134 -9.09 11.38 0.90
CA ALA A 134 -8.14 12.24 0.20
C ALA A 134 -7.29 13.07 1.19
N LEU A 135 -7.91 13.65 2.23
CA LEU A 135 -7.21 14.41 3.27
C LEU A 135 -6.25 13.53 4.10
N LYS A 136 -6.59 12.26 4.34
CA LYS A 136 -5.65 11.29 4.94
C LYS A 136 -4.41 11.12 4.05
N CYS A 137 -4.58 10.94 2.74
CA CYS A 137 -3.45 10.80 1.80
C CYS A 137 -2.57 12.05 1.78
N ILE A 138 -3.17 13.23 1.61
CA ILE A 138 -2.45 14.52 1.57
C ILE A 138 -1.71 14.77 2.89
N GLY A 139 -2.37 14.50 4.02
CA GLY A 139 -1.77 14.60 5.35
C GLY A 139 -0.58 13.65 5.55
N GLY A 140 -0.73 12.39 5.14
CA GLY A 140 0.34 11.39 5.20
C GLY A 140 1.55 11.76 4.35
N ALA A 141 1.33 12.18 3.10
CA ALA A 141 2.40 12.65 2.22
C ALA A 141 3.11 13.89 2.78
N THR A 142 2.35 14.84 3.33
CA THR A 142 2.91 16.06 3.94
C THR A 142 3.80 15.73 5.14
N ALA A 143 3.32 14.86 6.03
CA ALA A 143 4.09 14.42 7.19
C ALA A 143 5.36 13.66 6.79
N TYR A 144 5.27 12.76 5.80
CA TYR A 144 6.42 12.05 5.24
C TYR A 144 7.49 13.03 4.75
N HIS A 145 7.13 13.98 3.89
CA HIS A 145 8.10 14.91 3.29
C HIS A 145 8.69 15.89 4.30
N ASN A 146 7.90 16.34 5.28
CA ASN A 146 8.41 17.20 6.35
C ASN A 146 9.43 16.46 7.24
N GLU A 147 9.12 15.23 7.64
CA GLU A 147 10.01 14.43 8.48
C GLU A 147 11.26 14.00 7.70
N LEU A 148 11.14 13.64 6.42
CA LEU A 148 12.29 13.33 5.57
C LEU A 148 13.21 14.55 5.43
N LYS A 149 12.64 15.74 5.23
CA LYS A 149 13.41 16.99 5.17
C LYS A 149 14.10 17.33 6.50
N ALA A 150 13.44 17.04 7.63
CA ALA A 150 13.96 17.35 8.96
C ALA A 150 15.05 16.37 9.41
N SER A 151 14.87 15.07 9.17
CA SER A 151 15.72 14.01 9.72
C SER A 151 16.69 13.38 8.71
N GLY A 152 16.39 13.45 7.41
CA GLY A 152 17.08 12.68 6.37
C GLY A 152 16.82 11.16 6.45
N ASP A 153 15.92 10.70 7.33
CA ASP A 153 15.68 9.30 7.63
C ASP A 153 14.33 8.84 7.03
N LYS A 154 14.41 7.94 6.04
CA LYS A 154 13.23 7.39 5.36
C LYS A 154 12.32 6.57 6.28
N ALA A 155 12.88 5.85 7.26
CA ALA A 155 12.08 5.03 8.16
C ALA A 155 11.26 5.91 9.13
N LYS A 156 11.86 6.99 9.63
CA LYS A 156 11.13 8.00 10.42
C LYS A 156 10.07 8.71 9.59
N ALA A 157 10.41 9.10 8.36
CA ALA A 157 9.46 9.72 7.44
C ALA A 157 8.25 8.82 7.15
N LYS A 158 8.49 7.53 6.91
CA LYS A 158 7.45 6.51 6.73
C LYS A 158 6.54 6.41 7.95
N ALA A 159 7.11 6.33 9.16
CA ALA A 159 6.36 6.28 10.40
C ALA A 159 5.49 7.53 10.61
N ALA A 160 6.05 8.72 10.40
CA ALA A 160 5.33 10.00 10.52
C ALA A 160 4.16 10.09 9.52
N GLY A 161 4.37 9.61 8.29
CA GLY A 161 3.31 9.52 7.28
C GLY A 161 2.14 8.65 7.71
N PHE A 162 2.42 7.42 8.19
CA PHE A 162 1.37 6.52 8.69
C PHE A 162 0.67 7.05 9.95
N GLU A 163 1.41 7.66 10.87
CA GLU A 163 0.84 8.28 12.07
C GLU A 163 -0.14 9.41 11.72
N ALA A 164 0.25 10.31 10.80
CA ALA A 164 -0.59 11.41 10.36
C ALA A 164 -1.90 10.95 9.70
N MET A 165 -1.88 9.79 9.03
CA MET A 165 -3.07 9.14 8.47
C MET A 165 -3.96 8.56 9.58
N ALA A 166 -3.38 7.87 10.56
CA ALA A 166 -4.09 7.24 11.67
C ALA A 166 -4.76 8.27 12.60
N VAL A 167 -4.09 9.38 12.92
CA VAL A 167 -4.67 10.47 13.73
C VAL A 167 -5.92 11.05 13.07
N ARG A 168 -5.92 11.17 11.74
CA ARG A 168 -7.10 11.64 10.98
C ARG A 168 -8.22 10.61 10.98
N GLU A 169 -7.91 9.32 10.89
CA GLU A 169 -8.92 8.25 11.03
C GLU A 169 -9.64 8.34 12.38
N ALA A 170 -8.91 8.52 13.48
CA ALA A 170 -9.50 8.69 14.80
C ALA A 170 -10.34 9.98 14.95
N ALA A 171 -9.95 11.07 14.27
CA ALA A 171 -10.70 12.33 14.31
C ALA A 171 -12.02 12.28 13.54
N ILE A 172 -12.06 11.54 12.43
CA ILE A 172 -13.28 11.34 11.61
C ILE A 172 -14.23 10.37 12.32
N ASP A 173 -13.73 9.25 12.87
CA ASP A 173 -14.56 8.29 13.59
C ASP A 173 -15.08 8.86 14.93
N GLY A 174 -14.35 9.80 15.54
CA GLY A 174 -14.71 10.49 16.77
C GLY A 174 -15.68 11.66 16.58
N GLY A 175 -15.97 12.05 15.34
CA GLY A 175 -16.80 13.20 15.04
C GLY A 175 -17.56 13.00 13.73
N ILE A 176 -18.72 12.36 13.81
CA ILE A 176 -19.97 12.82 13.17
C ILE A 176 -21.16 12.08 13.82
N ASP A 177 -22.17 12.90 14.09
CA ASP A 177 -23.54 12.57 14.45
C ASP A 177 -24.06 11.28 13.78
N ARG A 178 -24.63 10.39 14.60
CA ARG A 178 -25.57 9.36 14.12
C ARG A 178 -26.94 9.98 13.87
#